data_AF-A0A2P7SEB0-F1
#
_entry.id   AF-A0A2P7SEB0-F1
#
_cell.length_a   1.000
_cell.length_b   1.000
_cell.length_c   1.000
_cell.angle_alpha   90.00
_cell.angle_beta   90.00
_cell.angle_gamma   90.00
#
_symmetry.space_group_name_H-M   'P 1'
#
loop_
_entity.id
_entity.type
_entity.pdbx_description
1 polymer ?
#
loop_
_entity_poly.entity_id
_entity_poly.type
_entity_poly.pdbx_seq_one_letter_code
_entity_poly.pdbx_strand_id
1 'polypeptide(L)'
;MKSYRALLAFTAISLLGATALAPASELVYRPINPSFGGDPLNGNWLLSQATAQTKGGGSPGFTIDFPDFGGIPQEPGDGTGLPPVTPGNNGTP
;
A
#
# COMPACT_ATOMS: atom_id res chain seq x y z
N MET A 1 33.97 51.84 13.89
CA MET A 1 33.35 51.46 12.60
C MET A 1 34.09 50.34 11.86
N LYS A 2 35.44 50.32 11.83
CA LYS A 2 36.22 49.29 11.09
C LYS A 2 36.13 47.86 11.67
N SER A 3 36.00 47.71 13.00
CA SER A 3 35.91 46.41 13.69
C SER A 3 34.59 45.65 13.46
N TYR A 4 33.46 46.36 13.31
CA TYR A 4 32.17 45.74 12.99
C TYR A 4 32.13 45.15 11.58
N ARG A 5 32.81 45.78 10.63
CA ARG A 5 32.92 45.28 9.24
C ARG A 5 33.73 43.99 9.19
N ALA A 6 34.79 43.90 10.00
CA ALA A 6 35.58 42.68 10.15
C ALA A 6 34.76 41.55 10.83
N LEU A 7 33.97 41.89 11.85
CA LEU A 7 33.12 40.91 12.55
C LEU A 7 31.99 40.38 11.65
N LEU A 8 31.36 41.25 10.86
CA LEU A 8 30.37 40.87 9.83
C LEU A 8 30.97 40.01 8.71
N ALA A 9 32.20 40.30 8.28
CA ALA A 9 32.88 39.48 7.29
C ALA A 9 33.21 38.07 7.85
N PHE A 10 33.62 37.99 9.12
CA PHE A 10 33.94 36.73 9.76
C PHE A 10 32.71 35.83 9.95
N THR A 11 31.58 36.40 10.37
CA THR A 11 30.33 35.64 10.49
C THR A 11 29.80 35.17 9.14
N ALA A 12 29.91 36.00 8.10
CA ALA A 12 29.54 35.60 6.74
C ALA A 12 30.39 34.43 6.23
N ILE A 13 31.71 34.48 6.42
CA ILE A 13 32.63 33.41 6.00
C ILE A 13 32.37 32.10 6.75
N SER A 14 32.14 32.16 8.07
CA SER A 14 31.78 30.97 8.86
C SER A 14 30.45 30.35 8.41
N LEU A 15 29.46 31.18 8.05
CA LEU A 15 28.16 30.68 7.59
C LEU A 15 28.25 30.03 6.20
N LEU A 16 29.10 30.57 5.31
CA LEU A 16 29.36 29.97 3.99
C LEU A 16 30.19 28.68 4.08
N GLY A 17 31.14 28.57 5.02
CA GLY A 17 31.96 27.38 5.18
C GLY A 17 31.21 26.18 5.78
N ALA A 18 30.17 26.43 6.58
CA ALA A 18 29.41 25.38 7.24
C ALA A 18 28.54 24.52 6.30
N THR A 19 28.15 25.03 5.13
CA THR A 19 27.28 24.31 4.17
C THR A 19 28.03 23.41 3.21
N ALA A 20 29.36 23.59 3.08
CA ALA A 20 30.18 22.85 2.12
C ALA A 20 30.46 21.39 2.51
N LEU A 21 30.14 21.00 3.76
CA LEU A 21 30.46 19.71 4.34
C LEU A 21 29.24 18.81 4.53
N ALA A 22 28.12 19.06 3.84
CA ALA A 22 26.95 18.19 3.90
C ALA A 22 27.10 16.99 2.93
N PRO A 23 27.45 15.78 3.41
CA PRO A 23 27.44 14.60 2.55
C PRO A 23 26.01 14.26 2.16
N ALA A 24 25.72 14.22 0.86
CA ALA A 24 24.49 13.67 0.33
C ALA A 24 24.69 12.17 0.06
N SER A 25 23.77 11.32 0.52
CA SER A 25 23.74 9.91 0.14
C SER A 25 23.06 9.75 -1.23
N GLU A 26 23.43 8.71 -1.97
CA GLU A 26 22.77 8.40 -3.23
C GLU A 26 21.31 7.99 -3.00
N LEU A 27 20.41 8.54 -3.81
CA LEU A 27 19.03 8.10 -3.90
C LEU A 27 18.94 7.02 -4.97
N VAL A 28 19.01 5.75 -4.55
CA VAL A 28 18.87 4.61 -5.46
C VAL A 28 17.39 4.35 -5.73
N TYR A 29 16.97 4.52 -6.98
CA TYR A 29 15.62 4.14 -7.39
C TYR A 29 15.53 2.63 -7.62
N ARG A 30 14.60 1.97 -6.90
CA ARG A 30 14.21 0.58 -7.16
C ARG A 30 12.71 0.53 -7.41
N PRO A 31 12.27 0.01 -8.58
CA PRO A 31 10.85 -0.16 -8.82
C PRO A 31 10.20 -1.00 -7.72
N ILE A 32 9.01 -0.64 -7.28
CA ILE A 32 8.26 -1.43 -6.29
C ILE A 32 7.62 -2.66 -6.91
N ASN A 33 7.27 -2.59 -8.20
CA ASN A 33 6.67 -3.68 -8.94
C ASN A 33 7.75 -4.71 -9.34
N PRO A 34 7.60 -5.99 -8.95
CA PRO A 34 8.54 -7.05 -9.28
C PRO A 34 8.85 -7.18 -10.77
N SER A 35 7.88 -6.88 -11.64
CA SER A 35 8.00 -6.99 -13.10
C SER A 35 9.09 -6.08 -13.69
N PHE A 36 9.48 -5.04 -12.96
CA PHE A 36 10.54 -4.11 -13.36
C PHE A 36 11.84 -4.30 -12.55
N GLY A 37 12.01 -5.46 -11.88
CA GLY A 37 13.19 -5.74 -11.05
C GLY A 37 13.07 -5.27 -9.59
N GLY A 38 11.83 -5.08 -9.12
CA GLY A 38 11.51 -4.78 -7.73
C GLY A 38 11.59 -5.98 -6.79
N ASP A 39 11.18 -5.77 -5.54
CA ASP A 39 11.13 -6.84 -4.54
C ASP A 39 10.02 -7.86 -4.87
N PRO A 40 10.32 -9.15 -5.11
CA PRO A 40 9.31 -10.16 -5.45
C PRO A 40 8.26 -10.36 -4.35
N LEU A 41 8.57 -10.03 -3.08
CA LEU A 41 7.62 -10.16 -1.97
C LEU A 41 6.41 -9.22 -2.12
N ASN A 42 6.55 -8.12 -2.86
CA ASN A 42 5.47 -7.14 -3.07
C ASN A 42 4.42 -7.59 -4.10
N GLY A 43 4.66 -8.68 -4.85
CA GLY A 43 3.79 -9.10 -5.95
C GLY A 43 2.35 -9.40 -5.53
N ASN A 44 2.17 -10.19 -4.47
CA ASN A 44 0.84 -10.57 -3.98
C ASN A 44 0.04 -9.36 -3.45
N TRP A 45 0.71 -8.45 -2.75
CA TRP A 45 0.08 -7.23 -2.23
C TRP A 45 -0.36 -6.30 -3.36
N LEU A 46 0.50 -6.05 -4.34
CA LEU A 46 0.18 -5.21 -5.49
C LEU A 46 -0.98 -5.76 -6.32
N LEU A 47 -1.02 -7.09 -6.51
CA LEU A 47 -2.10 -7.75 -7.24
C LEU A 47 -3.44 -7.63 -6.49
N SER A 48 -3.43 -7.88 -5.18
CA SER A 48 -4.63 -7.74 -4.33
C SER A 48 -5.19 -6.31 -4.36
N GLN A 49 -4.32 -5.31 -4.25
CA GLN A 49 -4.71 -3.89 -4.38
C GLN A 49 -5.31 -3.59 -5.76
N ALA A 50 -4.72 -4.11 -6.84
CA ALA A 50 -5.24 -3.93 -8.19
C ALA A 50 -6.63 -4.55 -8.37
N THR A 51 -6.86 -5.75 -7.83
CA THR A 51 -8.18 -6.42 -7.90
C THR A 51 -9.25 -5.70 -7.09
N ALA A 52 -8.92 -5.17 -5.91
CA ALA A 52 -9.86 -4.47 -5.05
C ALA A 52 -10.36 -3.15 -5.65
N GLN A 53 -9.54 -2.50 -6.49
CA GLN A 53 -9.85 -1.21 -7.10
C GLN A 53 -10.38 -1.32 -8.54
N THR A 54 -10.35 -2.51 -9.15
CA THR A 54 -10.85 -2.69 -10.51
C THR A 54 -12.38 -2.56 -10.52
N LYS A 55 -12.92 -1.75 -11.43
CA LYS A 55 -14.38 -1.47 -11.52
C LYS A 55 -15.23 -2.71 -11.78
N GLY A 56 -14.62 -3.82 -12.20
CA GLY A 56 -15.26 -5.11 -12.42
C GLY A 56 -15.45 -5.97 -11.17
N GLY A 57 -15.06 -5.51 -9.96
CA GLY A 57 -15.35 -6.21 -8.71
C GLY A 57 -14.80 -7.64 -8.65
N GLY A 58 -13.70 -7.91 -9.35
CA GLY A 58 -13.11 -9.24 -9.39
C GLY A 58 -12.46 -9.55 -8.06
N SER A 59 -13.17 -10.27 -7.19
CA SER A 59 -12.55 -11.06 -6.13
C SER A 59 -11.34 -11.78 -6.74
N PRO A 60 -10.12 -11.66 -6.19
CA PRO A 60 -9.01 -12.47 -6.66
C PRO A 60 -9.49 -13.91 -6.61
N GLY A 61 -9.40 -14.60 -7.75
CA GLY A 61 -9.85 -15.98 -7.92
C GLY A 61 -9.09 -16.95 -7.03
N PHE A 62 -9.33 -16.87 -5.73
CA PHE A 62 -9.20 -17.94 -4.77
C PHE A 62 -10.63 -18.27 -4.34
N THR A 63 -11.35 -18.92 -5.25
CA THR A 63 -12.46 -19.78 -4.84
C THR A 63 -11.81 -20.92 -4.07
N ILE A 64 -11.86 -20.87 -2.74
CA ILE A 64 -11.75 -22.10 -1.96
C ILE A 64 -12.87 -22.97 -2.48
N ASP A 65 -12.54 -24.02 -3.22
CA ASP A 65 -13.49 -25.07 -3.58
C ASP A 65 -13.84 -25.78 -2.28
N PHE A 66 -14.86 -25.29 -1.58
CA PHE A 66 -15.33 -25.90 -0.34
C PHE A 66 -15.87 -27.28 -0.72
N PRO A 67 -15.33 -28.38 -0.16
CA PRO A 67 -15.86 -29.71 -0.46
C PRO A 67 -17.35 -29.76 -0.15
N ASP A 68 -18.13 -30.30 -1.08
CA ASP A 68 -19.58 -30.46 -0.95
C ASP A 68 -19.88 -31.36 0.27
N PHE A 69 -20.31 -30.74 1.37
CA PHE A 69 -20.71 -31.41 2.60
C PHE A 69 -22.15 -31.96 2.55
N GLY A 70 -22.72 -32.15 1.36
CA GLY A 70 -23.91 -32.96 1.11
C GLY A 70 -25.10 -32.64 2.02
N GLY A 71 -25.93 -31.66 1.64
CA GLY A 71 -27.20 -31.42 2.34
C GLY A 71 -27.84 -30.04 2.15
N ILE A 72 -27.16 -29.08 1.52
CA ILE A 72 -27.73 -27.77 1.16
C ILE A 72 -27.49 -27.49 -0.33
N PRO A 73 -28.47 -27.00 -1.10
CA PRO A 73 -28.24 -26.53 -2.46
C PRO A 73 -27.19 -25.42 -2.46
N GLN A 74 -26.12 -25.59 -3.25
CA GLN A 74 -25.10 -24.56 -3.44
C GLN A 74 -25.66 -23.46 -4.35
N GLU A 75 -25.76 -22.24 -3.84
CA GLU A 75 -26.28 -21.07 -4.55
C GLU A 75 -25.41 -20.76 -5.79
N PRO A 76 -26.00 -20.46 -6.98
CA PRO A 76 -25.23 -20.12 -8.17
C PRO A 76 -24.26 -18.97 -7.86
N GLY A 77 -22.97 -19.22 -8.04
CA GLY A 77 -21.91 -18.27 -7.70
C GLY A 77 -21.81 -17.07 -8.63
N ASP A 78 -22.89 -16.30 -8.82
CA ASP A 78 -22.88 -15.07 -9.62
C ASP A 78 -22.52 -13.81 -8.80
N GLY A 79 -22.44 -13.93 -7.47
CA GLY A 79 -21.99 -12.85 -6.59
C GLY A 79 -22.86 -11.59 -6.60
N THR A 80 -24.08 -11.64 -7.16
CA THR A 80 -24.98 -10.47 -7.24
C THR A 80 -26.08 -10.42 -6.18
N GLY A 81 -26.17 -11.41 -5.30
CA GLY A 81 -27.13 -11.42 -4.21
C GLY A 81 -26.45 -11.63 -2.86
N LEU A 82 -26.66 -10.69 -1.92
CA LEU A 82 -26.62 -11.09 -0.51
C LEU A 82 -27.73 -12.15 -0.33
N PRO A 83 -27.47 -13.26 0.38
CA PRO A 83 -28.54 -14.22 0.64
C PRO A 83 -29.69 -13.49 1.34
N PRO A 84 -30.95 -13.78 1.00
CA PRO A 84 -32.08 -13.20 1.71
C PRO A 84 -31.90 -13.45 3.21
N VAL A 85 -31.87 -12.37 4.02
CA VAL A 85 -31.95 -12.49 5.48
C VAL A 85 -33.29 -13.15 5.76
N THR A 86 -33.27 -14.45 6.01
CA THR A 86 -34.41 -15.11 6.63
C THR A 86 -34.44 -14.54 8.05
N PRO A 87 -35.52 -13.86 8.48
CA PRO A 87 -35.63 -13.46 9.87
C PRO A 87 -35.61 -14.75 10.69
N GLY A 88 -34.45 -15.06 11.27
CA GLY A 88 -34.31 -16.15 12.22
C GLY A 88 -35.30 -15.87 13.34
N ASN A 89 -36.22 -16.81 13.51
CA ASN A 89 -36.96 -17.09 14.72
C ASN A 89 -36.13 -16.75 15.98
N ASN A 90 -36.26 -15.51 16.46
CA ASN A 90 -35.92 -15.19 17.83
C ASN A 90 -36.65 -16.19 18.70
N GLY A 91 -35.89 -17.05 19.37
CA GLY A 91 -36.41 -17.99 20.35
C GLY A 91 -37.28 -17.24 21.34
N THR A 92 -38.59 -17.34 21.17
CA THR A 92 -39.53 -17.23 22.27
C THR A 92 -39.33 -18.46 23.15
N PRO A 93 -39.33 -18.26 24.48
CA PRO A 93 -38.42 -18.87 25.46
C PRO A 93 -38.41 -20.40 25.50
#